data_AF-A0A256ZZJ7-F1
#
_entry.id   AF-A0A256ZZJ7-F1
#
_cell.length_a   1.000
_cell.length_b   1.000
_cell.length_c   1.000
_cell.angle_alpha   90.00
_cell.angle_beta   90.00
_cell.angle_gamma   90.00
#
_symmetry.space_group_name_H-M   'P 1'
#
loop_
_entity.id
_entity.type
_entity.pdbx_description
1 polymer ?
#
loop_
_entity_poly.entity_id
_entity_poly.type
_entity_poly.pdbx_seq_one_letter_code
_entity_poly.pdbx_strand_id
1 'polypeptide(L)'
;MFEVKSGGFSGETIFPRGSKYVKYELMAPTREEIGNIKHVCDIKFYVDYDFSGNTLYDIVTINPEEIEKMQQAGKKVTLHVMKGLGSGPIKLDAQVLGVKEGVIGGQEVPFEFIIANKGSGILKDNKMRAGQLHILFPQSMVGSCSNIDTENSAGSFSCGASGADCECTNSEDIEIFKDKSSPIIFRVTTTIPEKYQTHTVRAKFDYTYELRDSHKIEVRPYG
;
A
#
# COMPACT_ATOMS: atom_id res chain seq x y z
N MET A 1 4.75 2.64 37.92
CA MET A 1 3.90 1.89 38.87
C MET A 1 4.45 2.19 40.25
N PHE A 2 3.67 2.83 41.12
CA PHE A 2 4.16 3.30 42.42
C PHE A 2 4.00 2.20 43.47
N GLU A 3 5.07 1.86 44.16
CA GLU A 3 5.02 1.00 45.34
C GLU A 3 4.97 1.91 46.58
N VAL A 4 3.80 1.99 47.21
CA VAL A 4 3.65 2.68 48.49
C VAL A 4 4.21 1.75 49.55
N LYS A 5 5.38 2.07 50.11
CA LYS A 5 5.89 1.39 51.30
C LYS A 5 5.05 1.78 52.50
N SER A 6 3.92 1.11 52.68
CA SER A 6 3.17 1.17 53.94
C SER A 6 4.00 0.45 54.99
N GLY A 7 4.49 1.16 56.00
CA GLY A 7 5.00 0.53 57.22
C GLY A 7 3.88 -0.30 57.84
N GLY A 8 3.95 -1.63 57.65
CA GLY A 8 3.15 -2.67 58.28
C GLY A 8 1.65 -2.37 58.45
N PHE A 9 0.80 -2.94 57.60
CA PHE A 9 -0.63 -3.04 57.89
C PHE A 9 -0.82 -3.98 59.11
N SER A 10 -0.88 -3.45 60.33
CA SER A 10 -1.30 -4.21 61.51
C SER A 10 -2.82 -4.13 61.64
N GLY A 11 -3.54 -4.77 60.73
CA GLY A 11 -5.00 -4.78 60.73
C GLY A 11 -5.55 -5.99 61.47
N GLU A 12 -6.16 -5.79 62.65
CA GLU A 12 -7.05 -6.78 63.26
C GLU A 12 -8.24 -7.10 62.35
N THR A 13 -8.77 -8.33 62.44
CA THR A 13 -9.88 -8.85 61.64
C THR A 13 -11.14 -7.97 61.69
N ILE A 14 -11.64 -7.54 60.53
CA ILE A 14 -12.89 -6.77 60.39
C ILE A 14 -14.01 -7.73 59.95
N PHE A 15 -15.12 -7.76 60.68
CA PHE A 15 -16.30 -8.59 60.36
C PHE A 15 -17.25 -7.92 59.36
N PRO A 16 -18.10 -8.68 58.65
CA PRO A 16 -19.07 -8.14 57.69
C PRO A 16 -19.98 -7.09 58.33
N ARG A 17 -20.18 -5.95 57.65
CA ARG A 17 -20.88 -4.72 58.12
C ARG A 17 -20.15 -3.87 59.18
N GLY A 18 -18.93 -4.21 59.56
CA GLY A 18 -18.08 -3.33 60.37
C GLY A 18 -17.42 -2.23 59.54
N SER A 19 -17.33 -1.02 60.09
CA SER A 19 -16.51 0.08 59.54
C SER A 19 -15.49 0.51 60.57
N LYS A 20 -14.21 0.60 60.20
CA LYS A 20 -13.12 1.10 61.06
C LYS A 20 -12.36 2.20 60.33
N TYR A 21 -11.98 3.23 61.07
CA TYR A 21 -11.08 4.26 60.56
C TYR A 21 -9.68 3.67 60.44
N VAL A 22 -9.17 3.57 59.22
CA VAL A 22 -7.77 3.24 58.97
C VAL A 22 -7.00 4.54 58.85
N LYS A 23 -6.10 4.78 59.80
CA LYS A 23 -5.18 5.90 59.73
C LYS A 23 -4.01 5.49 58.85
N TYR A 24 -3.92 6.10 57.67
CA TYR A 24 -2.75 5.99 56.82
C TYR A 24 -1.80 7.13 57.15
N GLU A 25 -0.57 6.79 57.54
CA GLU A 25 0.50 7.78 57.66
C GLU A 25 1.24 7.84 56.33
N LEU A 26 0.94 8.88 55.56
CA LEU A 26 1.63 9.15 54.31
C LEU A 26 2.98 9.80 54.64
N MET A 27 4.07 9.11 54.33
CA MET A 27 5.41 9.71 54.37
C MET A 27 5.69 10.44 53.07
N ALA A 28 6.12 11.70 53.18
CA ALA A 28 6.64 12.42 52.03
C ALA A 28 7.97 11.77 51.57
N PRO A 29 8.18 11.60 50.26
CA PRO A 29 9.42 11.03 49.74
C PRO A 29 10.63 11.91 50.10
N THR A 30 11.76 11.27 50.34
CA THR A 30 13.03 11.93 50.68
C THR A 30 13.59 12.72 49.50
N ARG A 31 14.49 13.67 49.74
CA ARG A 31 15.19 14.42 48.67
C ARG A 31 15.93 13.49 47.69
N GLU A 32 16.50 12.40 48.18
CA GLU A 32 17.19 11.39 47.37
C GLU A 32 16.22 10.58 46.51
N GLU A 33 15.05 10.22 47.06
CA GLU A 33 13.99 9.54 46.29
C GLU A 33 13.40 10.46 45.22
N ILE A 34 13.22 11.75 45.51
CA ILE A 34 12.77 12.76 44.54
C ILE A 34 13.85 13.01 43.48
N GLY A 35 15.13 13.08 43.87
CA GLY A 35 16.26 13.30 42.97
C GLY A 35 16.50 12.13 42.00
N ASN A 36 16.15 10.91 42.41
CA ASN A 36 16.23 9.70 41.59
C ASN A 36 14.99 9.45 40.72
N ILE A 37 14.01 10.35 40.69
CA ILE A 37 12.86 10.25 39.78
C ILE A 37 13.37 10.48 38.35
N LYS A 38 13.49 9.39 37.60
CA LYS A 38 13.77 9.41 36.17
C LYS A 38 12.46 9.49 35.41
N HIS A 39 12.22 10.61 34.73
CA HIS A 39 11.12 10.68 33.80
C HIS A 39 11.63 10.33 32.41
N VAL A 40 11.21 9.19 31.87
CA VAL A 40 11.41 8.86 30.46
C VAL A 40 10.16 9.29 29.71
N CYS A 41 10.33 10.11 28.68
CA CYS A 41 9.28 10.46 27.73
C CYS A 41 9.79 10.26 26.30
N ASP A 42 8.89 9.84 25.41
CA ASP A 42 9.20 9.70 24.00
C ASP A 42 8.82 10.99 23.27
N ILE A 43 9.78 11.64 22.63
CA ILE A 43 9.49 12.66 21.62
C ILE A 43 9.27 11.96 20.29
N LYS A 44 8.09 12.15 19.70
CA LYS A 44 7.73 11.58 18.40
C LYS A 44 7.87 12.63 17.31
N PHE A 45 8.46 12.24 16.19
CA PHE A 45 8.60 13.07 15.00
C PHE A 45 7.78 12.45 13.87
N TYR A 46 7.08 13.31 13.14
CA TYR A 46 6.26 12.97 11.98
C TYR A 46 6.71 13.86 10.84
N VAL A 47 7.09 13.27 9.72
CA VAL A 47 7.46 14.01 8.52
C VAL A 47 6.68 13.47 7.34
N ASP A 48 5.92 14.35 6.71
CA ASP A 48 5.17 14.08 5.49
C ASP A 48 6.01 14.47 4.27
N TYR A 49 6.09 13.56 3.30
CA TYR A 49 6.73 13.79 2.01
C TYR A 49 5.73 13.47 0.90
N ASP A 50 5.62 14.37 -0.07
CA ASP A 50 4.86 14.11 -1.29
C ASP A 50 5.77 13.46 -2.34
N PHE A 51 5.30 12.35 -2.90
CA PHE A 51 6.00 11.56 -3.90
C PHE A 51 5.10 11.36 -5.13
N SER A 52 5.76 11.25 -6.28
CA SER A 52 5.15 10.78 -7.52
C SER A 52 5.83 9.49 -7.95
N GLY A 53 5.03 8.44 -8.12
CA GLY A 53 5.48 7.13 -8.60
C GLY A 53 4.99 6.87 -10.02
N ASN A 54 5.72 6.01 -10.72
CA ASN A 54 5.31 5.48 -12.01
C ASN A 54 5.61 3.98 -12.11
N THR A 55 4.82 3.28 -12.92
CA THR A 55 5.10 1.90 -13.33
C THR A 55 4.94 1.79 -14.84
N LEU A 56 5.86 1.10 -15.49
CA LEU A 56 5.80 0.74 -16.90
C LEU A 56 5.70 -0.78 -16.99
N TYR A 57 4.75 -1.28 -17.75
CA TYR A 57 4.54 -2.71 -17.96
C TYR A 57 4.38 -2.98 -19.45
N ASP A 58 5.39 -3.59 -20.05
CA ASP A 58 5.40 -3.94 -21.47
C ASP A 58 4.78 -5.32 -21.66
N ILE A 59 3.74 -5.37 -22.48
CA ILE A 59 3.05 -6.60 -22.86
C ILE A 59 3.08 -6.78 -24.37
N VAL A 60 3.26 -8.01 -24.81
CA VAL A 60 3.19 -8.35 -26.23
C VAL A 60 1.83 -8.93 -26.55
N THR A 61 1.14 -8.32 -27.49
CA THR A 61 -0.07 -8.87 -28.10
C THR A 61 0.29 -9.57 -29.40
N ILE A 62 -0.33 -10.73 -29.64
CA ILE A 62 0.00 -11.62 -30.76
C ILE A 62 -1.24 -11.88 -31.60
N ASN A 63 -1.09 -11.88 -32.92
CA ASN A 63 -2.14 -12.33 -33.81
C ASN A 63 -2.38 -13.85 -33.62
N PRO A 64 -3.61 -14.30 -33.33
CA PRO A 64 -3.92 -15.74 -33.21
C PRO A 64 -3.48 -16.57 -34.42
N GLU A 65 -3.60 -16.03 -35.65
CA GLU A 65 -3.21 -16.75 -36.87
C GLU A 65 -1.71 -17.01 -36.94
N GLU A 66 -0.88 -16.10 -36.42
CA GLU A 66 0.58 -16.27 -36.40
C GLU A 66 0.99 -17.32 -35.35
N ILE A 67 0.29 -17.39 -34.21
CA ILE A 67 0.51 -18.45 -33.23
C ILE A 67 0.26 -19.82 -33.85
N GLU A 68 -0.85 -20.00 -34.58
CA GLU A 68 -1.18 -21.27 -35.23
C GLU A 68 -0.11 -21.68 -36.23
N LYS A 69 0.34 -20.74 -37.09
CA LYS A 69 1.44 -21.00 -38.05
C LYS A 69 2.73 -21.42 -37.35
N MET A 70 3.08 -20.76 -36.23
CA MET A 70 4.30 -21.10 -35.49
C MET A 70 4.22 -22.42 -34.74
N GLN A 71 3.05 -22.76 -34.20
CA GLN A 71 2.77 -24.07 -33.60
C GLN A 71 2.89 -25.18 -34.65
N GLN A 72 2.33 -24.98 -35.84
CA GLN A 72 2.48 -25.92 -36.97
C GLN A 72 3.94 -26.07 -37.41
N ALA A 73 4.73 -25.00 -37.32
CA ALA A 73 6.16 -25.02 -37.65
C ALA A 73 7.07 -25.54 -36.51
N GLY A 74 6.51 -25.90 -35.35
CA GLY A 74 7.28 -26.35 -34.19
C GLY A 74 8.18 -25.29 -33.56
N LYS A 75 7.95 -24.00 -33.84
CA LYS A 75 8.76 -22.89 -33.31
C LYS A 75 8.17 -22.37 -32.01
N LYS A 76 9.03 -22.15 -31.00
CA LYS A 76 8.66 -21.46 -29.75
C LYS A 76 8.93 -19.97 -29.90
N VAL A 77 7.98 -19.14 -29.49
CA VAL A 77 8.15 -17.68 -29.42
C VAL A 77 8.56 -17.33 -28.00
N THR A 78 9.78 -16.83 -27.82
CA THR A 78 10.18 -16.25 -26.54
C THR A 78 9.83 -14.77 -26.56
N LEU A 79 8.91 -14.39 -25.70
CA LEU A 79 8.49 -13.01 -25.54
C LEU A 79 8.99 -12.49 -24.20
N HIS A 80 9.50 -11.26 -24.21
CA HIS A 80 10.03 -10.60 -23.02
C HIS A 80 9.01 -9.56 -22.54
N VAL A 81 8.43 -9.82 -21.38
CA VAL A 81 7.66 -8.82 -20.62
C VAL A 81 8.66 -8.01 -19.83
N MET A 82 8.68 -6.69 -20.04
CA MET A 82 9.51 -5.77 -19.26
C MET A 82 8.65 -5.04 -18.24
N LYS A 83 9.18 -4.90 -17.02
CA LYS A 83 8.51 -4.15 -15.95
C LYS A 83 9.48 -3.14 -15.37
N GLY A 84 9.15 -1.86 -15.53
CA GLY A 84 9.84 -0.75 -14.91
C GLY A 84 9.06 -0.29 -13.68
N LEU A 85 9.69 -0.32 -12.51
CA LEU A 85 9.14 0.26 -11.28
C LEU A 85 9.83 1.58 -10.97
N GLY A 86 9.04 2.64 -10.75
CA GLY A 86 9.53 3.96 -10.40
C GLY A 86 10.25 4.01 -9.06
N SER A 87 10.99 5.08 -8.83
CA SER A 87 11.62 5.38 -7.53
C SER A 87 10.56 5.75 -6.48
N GLY A 88 10.78 5.36 -5.23
CA GLY A 88 9.85 5.69 -4.13
C GLY A 88 9.51 4.48 -3.26
N PRO A 89 9.05 4.71 -2.02
CA PRO A 89 8.69 3.63 -1.09
C PRO A 89 7.44 2.85 -1.51
N ILE A 90 6.52 3.45 -2.28
CA ILE A 90 5.32 2.78 -2.76
C ILE A 90 5.56 2.29 -4.18
N LYS A 91 5.26 1.01 -4.43
CA LYS A 91 5.39 0.36 -5.73
C LYS A 91 4.02 -0.12 -6.20
N LEU A 92 3.70 0.12 -7.46
CA LEU A 92 2.56 -0.54 -8.11
C LEU A 92 3.08 -1.73 -8.91
N ASP A 93 2.80 -2.94 -8.42
CA ASP A 93 3.00 -4.16 -9.18
C ASP A 93 1.92 -4.29 -10.25
N ALA A 94 2.29 -4.82 -11.42
CA ALA A 94 1.40 -5.04 -12.55
C ALA A 94 1.72 -6.41 -13.15
N GLN A 95 0.68 -7.21 -13.39
CA GLN A 95 0.78 -8.51 -14.05
C GLN A 95 -0.50 -8.85 -14.81
N VAL A 96 -0.39 -9.74 -15.79
CA VAL A 96 -1.55 -10.35 -16.45
C VAL A 96 -1.79 -11.74 -15.86
N LEU A 97 -3.03 -12.00 -15.40
CA LEU A 97 -3.34 -13.29 -14.80
C LEU A 97 -3.52 -14.36 -15.89
N GLY A 98 -2.94 -15.54 -15.65
CA GLY A 98 -3.07 -16.69 -16.54
C GLY A 98 -2.15 -16.68 -17.77
N VAL A 99 -1.31 -15.64 -17.94
CA VAL A 99 -0.46 -15.48 -19.13
C VAL A 99 0.96 -15.12 -18.70
N LYS A 100 1.97 -15.82 -19.24
CA LYS A 100 3.38 -15.58 -18.91
C LYS A 100 4.19 -14.90 -20.02
N GLU A 101 3.82 -15.11 -21.29
CA GLU A 101 4.68 -14.74 -22.42
C GLU A 101 4.02 -13.66 -23.31
N GLY A 102 2.70 -13.67 -23.49
CA GLY A 102 2.02 -12.65 -24.28
C GLY A 102 0.54 -12.94 -24.43
N VAL A 103 -0.23 -11.91 -24.75
CA VAL A 103 -1.69 -11.99 -24.86
C VAL A 103 -2.10 -12.26 -26.30
N ILE A 104 -3.07 -13.15 -26.49
CA ILE A 104 -3.67 -13.40 -27.80
C ILE A 104 -4.61 -12.23 -28.10
N GLY A 105 -4.38 -11.56 -29.23
CA GLY A 105 -5.22 -10.45 -29.70
C GLY A 105 -6.67 -10.89 -29.89
N GLY A 106 -7.60 -10.00 -29.55
CA GLY A 106 -9.04 -10.28 -29.62
C GLY A 106 -9.60 -10.99 -28.38
N GLN A 107 -8.76 -11.36 -27.41
CA GLN A 107 -9.22 -11.94 -26.15
C GLN A 107 -9.34 -10.89 -25.03
N GLU A 108 -10.30 -11.12 -24.13
CA GLU A 108 -10.38 -10.46 -22.84
C GLU A 108 -9.32 -11.03 -21.90
N VAL A 109 -8.49 -10.17 -21.33
CA VAL A 109 -7.46 -10.55 -20.37
C VAL A 109 -7.54 -9.75 -19.08
N PRO A 110 -7.41 -10.39 -17.91
CA PRO A 110 -7.36 -9.72 -16.62
C PRO A 110 -5.95 -9.16 -16.33
N PHE A 111 -5.84 -7.84 -16.22
CA PHE A 111 -4.69 -7.15 -15.66
C PHE A 111 -4.90 -6.95 -14.16
N GLU A 112 -3.95 -7.41 -13.36
CA GLU A 112 -3.92 -7.19 -11.92
C GLU A 112 -2.87 -6.16 -11.56
N PHE A 113 -3.27 -5.18 -10.75
CA PHE A 113 -2.38 -4.21 -10.13
C PHE A 113 -2.46 -4.30 -8.61
N ILE A 114 -1.31 -4.25 -7.94
CA ILE A 114 -1.20 -4.28 -6.48
C ILE A 114 -0.31 -3.15 -6.01
N ILE A 115 -0.85 -2.26 -5.18
CA ILE A 115 -0.05 -1.23 -4.51
C ILE A 115 0.65 -1.90 -3.33
N ALA A 116 1.96 -1.76 -3.23
CA ALA A 116 2.77 -2.32 -2.15
C ALA A 116 3.68 -1.25 -1.53
N ASN A 117 3.63 -1.13 -0.21
CA ASN A 117 4.61 -0.37 0.56
C ASN A 117 5.88 -1.22 0.73
N LYS A 118 7.00 -0.69 0.27
CA LYS A 118 8.34 -1.28 0.36
C LYS A 118 9.29 -0.43 1.20
N GLY A 119 8.82 0.73 1.70
CA GLY A 119 9.59 1.58 2.59
C GLY A 119 9.34 1.27 4.07
N SER A 120 10.00 2.04 4.93
CA SER A 120 9.90 1.93 6.39
C SER A 120 8.80 2.79 7.03
N GLY A 121 8.24 3.74 6.26
CA GLY A 121 7.11 4.56 6.68
C GLY A 121 5.77 3.97 6.27
N ILE A 122 4.75 4.82 6.30
CA ILE A 122 3.39 4.46 5.90
C ILE A 122 2.84 5.45 4.90
N LEU A 123 1.89 5.01 4.09
CA LEU A 123 1.10 5.93 3.30
C LEU A 123 0.23 6.76 4.27
N LYS A 124 0.09 8.06 4.02
CA LYS A 124 -0.77 8.92 4.85
C LYS A 124 -2.19 8.37 4.87
N ASP A 125 -2.76 8.27 6.07
CA ASP A 125 -4.08 7.67 6.32
C ASP A 125 -4.22 6.20 5.84
N ASN A 126 -3.11 5.51 5.54
CA ASN A 126 -3.07 4.14 4.98
C ASN A 126 -3.90 3.96 3.70
N LYS A 127 -4.05 4.99 2.86
CA LYS A 127 -4.90 4.90 1.66
C LYS A 127 -4.42 5.76 0.50
N MET A 128 -4.47 5.21 -0.72
CA MET A 128 -4.35 6.03 -1.93
C MET A 128 -5.66 6.80 -2.08
N ARG A 129 -5.60 8.13 -2.18
CA ARG A 129 -6.84 8.91 -2.27
C ARG A 129 -7.48 8.76 -3.64
N ALA A 130 -8.79 8.99 -3.72
CA ALA A 130 -9.51 9.14 -4.98
C ALA A 130 -8.78 10.14 -5.91
N GLY A 131 -8.68 9.81 -7.19
CA GLY A 131 -8.06 10.65 -8.21
C GLY A 131 -6.53 10.66 -8.22
N GLN A 132 -5.87 9.85 -7.40
CA GLN A 132 -4.40 9.83 -7.31
C GLN A 132 -3.75 8.71 -8.11
N LEU A 133 -4.47 7.67 -8.51
CA LEU A 133 -3.94 6.56 -9.31
C LEU A 133 -4.53 6.60 -10.71
N HIS A 134 -3.64 6.73 -11.69
CA HIS A 134 -3.94 6.78 -13.12
C HIS A 134 -3.31 5.57 -13.80
N ILE A 135 -4.11 4.74 -14.46
CA ILE A 135 -3.65 3.60 -15.26
C ILE A 135 -3.98 3.89 -16.72
N LEU A 136 -2.95 3.91 -17.56
CA LEU A 136 -3.02 4.26 -18.97
C LEU A 136 -2.79 3.02 -19.81
N PHE A 137 -3.83 2.61 -20.53
CA PHE A 137 -3.79 1.56 -21.53
C PHE A 137 -3.66 2.19 -22.92
N PRO A 138 -2.67 1.82 -23.75
CA PRO A 138 -2.55 2.37 -25.10
C PRO A 138 -3.80 2.05 -25.94
N GLN A 139 -4.35 3.04 -26.65
CA GLN A 139 -5.49 2.80 -27.55
C GLN A 139 -5.15 1.81 -28.67
N SER A 140 -3.87 1.73 -29.08
CA SER A 140 -3.40 0.71 -30.01
C SER A 140 -3.54 -0.72 -29.49
N MET A 141 -3.72 -0.91 -28.18
CA MET A 141 -3.88 -2.21 -27.53
C MET A 141 -5.35 -2.54 -27.29
N VAL A 142 -6.16 -1.55 -26.91
CA VAL A 142 -7.56 -1.77 -26.49
C VAL A 142 -8.59 -1.37 -27.55
N GLY A 143 -8.20 -0.57 -28.54
CA GLY A 143 -9.05 -0.02 -29.58
C GLY A 143 -10.00 1.09 -29.10
N SER A 144 -10.72 0.84 -28.02
CA SER A 144 -11.66 1.78 -27.38
C SER A 144 -11.61 1.64 -25.86
N CYS A 145 -11.83 2.72 -25.12
CA CYS A 145 -11.86 2.68 -23.66
C CYS A 145 -13.08 1.94 -23.10
N SER A 146 -14.10 1.71 -23.92
CA SER A 146 -15.23 0.82 -23.60
C SER A 146 -14.83 -0.66 -23.50
N ASN A 147 -13.65 -1.03 -24.01
CA ASN A 147 -13.13 -2.40 -23.96
C ASN A 147 -12.37 -2.70 -22.67
N ILE A 148 -12.46 -1.79 -21.69
CA ILE A 148 -11.87 -1.92 -20.36
C ILE A 148 -13.02 -2.01 -19.36
N ASP A 149 -13.20 -3.20 -18.79
CA ASP A 149 -14.15 -3.45 -17.72
C ASP A 149 -13.47 -3.33 -16.35
N THR A 150 -14.12 -2.55 -15.48
CA THR A 150 -13.67 -2.18 -14.13
C THR A 150 -14.64 -2.61 -13.03
N GLU A 151 -15.69 -3.39 -13.33
CA GLU A 151 -16.80 -3.70 -12.41
C GLU A 151 -16.37 -4.38 -11.10
N ASN A 152 -15.15 -4.94 -11.05
CA ASN A 152 -14.60 -5.62 -9.86
C ASN A 152 -13.26 -5.04 -9.40
N SER A 153 -12.93 -3.82 -9.82
CA SER A 153 -11.70 -3.14 -9.39
C SER A 153 -11.87 -2.48 -8.02
N ALA A 154 -10.95 -2.77 -7.08
CA ALA A 154 -10.87 -2.03 -5.81
C ALA A 154 -10.60 -0.54 -6.07
N GLY A 155 -11.39 0.37 -5.50
CA GLY A 155 -11.25 1.82 -5.67
C GLY A 155 -12.09 2.44 -6.79
N SER A 156 -13.01 1.69 -7.40
CA SER A 156 -14.02 2.16 -8.38
C SER A 156 -13.43 3.02 -9.49
N PHE A 157 -13.03 2.41 -10.62
CA PHE A 157 -12.36 3.14 -11.69
C PHE A 157 -13.32 3.71 -12.73
N SER A 158 -12.97 4.89 -13.25
CA SER A 158 -13.59 5.48 -14.44
C SER A 158 -12.55 5.62 -15.54
N CYS A 159 -12.85 5.09 -16.73
CA CYS A 159 -11.94 5.10 -17.87
C CYS A 159 -12.43 6.05 -18.96
N GLY A 160 -11.53 6.90 -19.46
CA GLY A 160 -11.80 7.86 -20.53
C GLY A 160 -10.66 7.95 -21.53
N ALA A 161 -10.96 8.45 -22.73
CA ALA A 161 -9.93 8.70 -23.74
C ALA A 161 -9.07 9.90 -23.33
N SER A 162 -7.75 9.72 -23.32
CA SER A 162 -6.75 10.73 -22.97
C SER A 162 -5.63 10.68 -24.00
N GLY A 163 -5.77 11.46 -25.08
CA GLY A 163 -4.84 11.43 -26.21
C GLY A 163 -4.79 10.06 -26.89
N ALA A 164 -3.61 9.42 -26.89
CA ALA A 164 -3.37 8.10 -27.47
C ALA A 164 -3.63 6.94 -26.49
N ASP A 165 -4.06 7.24 -25.27
CA ASP A 165 -4.30 6.27 -24.22
C ASP A 165 -5.77 6.27 -23.78
N CYS A 166 -6.17 5.20 -23.14
CA CYS A 166 -7.33 5.10 -22.27
C CYS A 166 -6.86 5.23 -20.84
N GLU A 167 -7.23 6.32 -20.18
CA GLU A 167 -6.84 6.65 -18.83
C GLU A 167 -7.95 6.24 -17.87
N CYS A 168 -7.63 5.32 -16.97
CA CYS A 168 -8.49 4.84 -15.90
C CYS A 168 -8.04 5.45 -14.58
N THR A 169 -8.92 6.20 -13.93
CA THR A 169 -8.64 6.88 -12.65
C THR A 169 -9.51 6.31 -11.55
N ASN A 170 -8.94 6.11 -10.35
CA ASN A 170 -9.71 5.64 -9.20
C ASN A 170 -10.66 6.75 -8.68
N SER A 171 -11.91 6.40 -8.42
CA SER A 171 -12.94 7.33 -7.95
C SER A 171 -13.14 7.24 -6.43
N GLU A 172 -12.66 6.17 -5.82
CA GLU A 172 -12.69 5.93 -4.38
C GLU A 172 -11.28 5.74 -3.82
N ASP A 173 -11.15 5.91 -2.51
CA ASP A 173 -9.90 5.66 -1.80
C ASP A 173 -9.55 4.16 -1.84
N ILE A 174 -8.28 3.84 -2.09
CA ILE A 174 -7.77 2.47 -2.08
C ILE A 174 -7.01 2.25 -0.79
N GLU A 175 -7.59 1.46 0.11
CA GLU A 175 -6.96 1.13 1.39
C GLU A 175 -5.74 0.21 1.24
N ILE A 176 -4.73 0.46 2.07
CA ILE A 176 -3.53 -0.36 2.20
C ILE A 176 -3.57 -1.04 3.57
N PHE A 177 -3.69 -2.36 3.56
CA PHE A 177 -3.67 -3.18 4.76
C PHE A 177 -2.43 -4.08 4.75
N LYS A 178 -1.65 -4.04 5.83
CA LYS A 178 -0.38 -4.80 5.95
C LYS A 178 0.54 -4.59 4.73
N ASP A 179 0.78 -3.32 4.40
CA ASP A 179 1.68 -2.89 3.33
C ASP A 179 1.22 -3.27 1.91
N LYS A 180 -0.02 -3.71 1.70
CA LYS A 180 -0.57 -4.01 0.37
C LYS A 180 -2.02 -3.55 0.22
N SER A 181 -2.40 -3.17 -1.00
CA SER A 181 -3.80 -2.99 -1.36
C SER A 181 -4.47 -4.32 -1.68
N SER A 182 -5.81 -4.31 -1.70
CA SER A 182 -6.57 -5.30 -2.45
C SER A 182 -6.17 -5.27 -3.94
N PRO A 183 -6.27 -6.40 -4.66
CA PRO A 183 -6.02 -6.43 -6.10
C PRO A 183 -6.97 -5.50 -6.86
N ILE A 184 -6.40 -4.73 -7.78
CA ILE A 184 -7.14 -3.90 -8.71
C ILE A 184 -7.14 -4.63 -10.05
N ILE A 185 -8.31 -5.08 -10.51
CA ILE A 185 -8.42 -5.96 -11.67
C ILE A 185 -9.17 -5.28 -12.81
N PHE A 186 -8.48 -5.09 -13.93
CA PHE A 186 -9.05 -4.61 -15.18
C PHE A 186 -9.19 -5.75 -16.16
N ARG A 187 -10.39 -5.96 -16.69
CA ARG A 187 -10.62 -6.89 -17.81
C ARG A 187 -10.52 -6.11 -19.10
N VAL A 188 -9.55 -6.47 -19.93
CA VAL A 188 -9.20 -5.70 -21.12
C VAL A 188 -9.33 -6.56 -22.35
N THR A 189 -10.23 -6.18 -23.26
CA THR A 189 -10.30 -6.81 -24.59
C THR A 189 -9.25 -6.20 -25.50
N THR A 190 -8.28 -7.01 -25.94
CA THR A 190 -7.17 -6.55 -26.77
C THR A 190 -7.51 -6.53 -28.25
N THR A 191 -6.91 -5.64 -29.02
CA THR A 191 -6.99 -5.61 -30.49
C THR A 191 -6.10 -6.69 -31.11
N ILE A 192 -6.45 -7.12 -32.32
CA ILE A 192 -5.64 -8.09 -33.09
C ILE A 192 -4.56 -7.31 -33.86
N PRO A 193 -3.26 -7.49 -33.56
CA PRO A 193 -2.18 -6.87 -34.32
C PRO A 193 -1.95 -7.61 -35.65
N GLU A 194 -1.17 -7.02 -36.56
CA GLU A 194 -0.83 -7.70 -37.83
C GLU A 194 -0.03 -8.99 -37.58
N LYS A 195 0.97 -8.95 -36.68
CA LYS A 195 1.77 -10.12 -36.27
C LYS A 195 2.01 -10.15 -34.77
N TYR A 196 2.89 -9.27 -34.30
CA TYR A 196 3.24 -9.07 -32.90
C TYR A 196 3.34 -7.57 -32.65
N GLN A 197 2.82 -7.11 -31.53
CA GLN A 197 2.96 -5.71 -31.13
C GLN A 197 3.21 -5.61 -29.64
N THR A 198 4.24 -4.87 -29.26
CA THR A 198 4.51 -4.54 -27.86
C THR A 198 3.75 -3.28 -27.49
N HIS A 199 3.07 -3.32 -26.36
CA HIS A 199 2.32 -2.21 -25.79
C HIS A 199 2.84 -1.93 -24.38
N THR A 200 3.03 -0.66 -24.04
CA THR A 200 3.44 -0.24 -22.71
C THR A 200 2.23 0.26 -21.94
N VAL A 201 1.73 -0.54 -21.01
CA VAL A 201 0.77 -0.09 -20.00
C VAL A 201 1.52 0.76 -18.98
N ARG A 202 0.99 1.94 -18.68
CA ARG A 202 1.64 2.89 -17.77
C ARG A 202 0.75 3.12 -16.57
N ALA A 203 1.33 3.24 -15.40
CA ALA A 203 0.63 3.76 -14.24
C ALA A 203 1.39 4.94 -13.67
N LYS A 204 0.64 5.95 -13.21
CA LYS A 204 1.15 7.12 -12.51
C LYS A 204 0.36 7.28 -11.24
N PHE A 205 1.04 7.60 -10.15
CA PHE A 205 0.37 7.81 -8.88
C PHE A 205 1.08 8.82 -8.00
N ASP A 206 0.30 9.71 -7.40
CA ASP A 206 0.80 10.73 -6.48
C ASP A 206 0.35 10.39 -5.06
N TYR A 207 1.24 10.54 -4.07
CA TYR A 207 0.93 10.15 -2.70
C TYR A 207 1.73 10.89 -1.66
N THR A 208 1.14 11.04 -0.47
CA THR A 208 1.84 11.54 0.71
C THR A 208 2.30 10.35 1.56
N TYR A 209 3.58 10.33 1.92
CA TYR A 209 4.23 9.29 2.71
C TYR A 209 4.70 9.86 4.03
N GLU A 210 4.33 9.21 5.12
CA GLU A 210 4.63 9.64 6.48
C GLU A 210 5.75 8.77 7.07
N LEU A 211 6.84 9.42 7.47
CA LEU A 211 7.88 8.80 8.29
C LEU A 211 7.61 9.12 9.76
N ARG A 212 7.60 8.07 10.58
CA ARG A 212 7.45 8.16 12.03
C ARG A 212 8.74 7.71 12.70
N ASP A 213 9.26 8.53 13.60
CA ASP A 213 10.35 8.14 14.48
C ASP A 213 10.09 8.62 15.90
N SER A 214 10.78 8.03 16.87
CA SER A 214 10.66 8.40 18.27
C SER A 214 12.03 8.37 18.95
N HIS A 215 12.34 9.42 19.70
CA HIS A 215 13.53 9.48 20.52
C HIS A 215 13.16 9.55 22.00
N LYS A 216 13.81 8.70 22.81
CA LYS A 216 13.63 8.67 24.26
C LYS A 216 14.45 9.75 24.91
N ILE A 217 13.80 10.62 25.66
CA ILE A 217 14.46 11.61 26.51
C ILE A 217 14.30 11.19 27.97
N GLU A 218 15.43 11.12 28.68
CA GLU A 218 15.47 10.95 30.12
C GLU A 218 15.66 12.33 30.76
N VAL A 219 14.63 12.83 31.45
CA VAL A 219 14.75 14.04 32.25
C VAL A 219 15.17 13.65 33.66
N ARG A 220 16.32 14.18 34.09
CA ARG A 220 16.80 14.11 35.47
C ARG A 220 16.59 15.47 36.13
N PRO A 221 15.63 15.61 37.05
CA PRO A 221 15.26 16.91 37.61
C PRO A 221 16.35 17.54 38.50
N TYR A 222 17.31 16.75 38.97
CA TYR A 222 18.48 17.23 39.70
C TYR A 222 19.73 16.63 39.05
N GLY A 223 20.37 17.41 38.19
CA GLY A 223 21.75 17.19 37.74
C GLY A 223 22.73 17.79 38.72
#